data_AF-A0A522WPR9-F1
#
_entry.id   AF-A0A522WPR9-F1
#
_cell.length_a   1.000
_cell.length_b   1.000
_cell.length_c   1.000
_cell.angle_alpha   90.00
_cell.angle_beta   90.00
_cell.angle_gamma   90.00
#
_symmetry.space_group_name_H-M   'P 1'
#
loop_
_entity.id
_entity.type
_entity.pdbx_description
1 polymer ?
#
loop_
_entity_poly.entity_id
_entity_poly.type
_entity_poly.pdbx_seq_one_letter_code
_entity_poly.pdbx_strand_id
1 'polypeptide(L)'
;MTVTVSWPDKLPLPTFEGYGIEPQDGVLRTEMEAGPARQRRRYTQVPTRIPVRWRFTQWEFGIFEAWYKWKGKEGATWFGMTLLGGLGLVEHEARFAGSGNSPYKATPHRGGPDRGVRWIVTTTLEIRERPVLTEPALNIVLAEDVAGLLAAIESYSSTIHTTLPGFAW
;
A
#
# COMPACT_ATOMS: atom_id res chain seq x y z
N MET A 1 10.07 3.50 -10.66
CA MET A 1 11.11 3.34 -9.63
C MET A 1 11.60 1.90 -9.70
N THR A 2 12.88 1.64 -9.92
CA THR A 2 13.41 0.27 -10.04
C THR A 2 13.76 -0.25 -8.64
N VAL A 3 12.82 -0.93 -7.98
CA VAL A 3 13.11 -1.62 -6.73
C VAL A 3 13.81 -2.94 -7.06
N THR A 4 14.99 -3.19 -6.47
CA THR A 4 15.82 -4.38 -6.75
C THR A 4 15.32 -5.64 -6.06
N VAL A 5 14.42 -5.49 -5.08
CA VAL A 5 13.83 -6.57 -4.30
C VAL A 5 12.32 -6.41 -4.32
N SER A 6 11.60 -7.43 -4.76
CA SER A 6 10.14 -7.46 -4.72
C SER A 6 9.64 -8.47 -3.69
N TRP A 7 8.42 -8.23 -3.20
CA TRP A 7 7.66 -9.21 -2.46
C TRP A 7 7.48 -10.48 -3.30
N PRO A 8 7.68 -11.69 -2.74
CA PRO A 8 7.58 -12.92 -3.52
C PRO A 8 6.14 -13.19 -3.99
N ASP A 9 5.97 -13.50 -5.27
CA ASP A 9 4.66 -13.88 -5.85
C ASP A 9 4.05 -15.14 -5.22
N LYS A 10 4.90 -15.98 -4.61
CA LYS A 10 4.49 -17.19 -3.90
C LYS A 10 3.87 -16.91 -2.53
N LEU A 11 3.97 -15.67 -2.02
CA LEU A 11 3.40 -15.28 -0.75
C LEU A 11 2.14 -14.44 -0.98
N PRO A 12 1.04 -14.73 -0.26
CA PRO A 12 -0.19 -13.95 -0.39
C PRO A 12 0.01 -12.50 0.02
N LEU A 13 -0.86 -11.64 -0.49
CA LEU A 13 -1.00 -10.25 -0.04
C LEU A 13 -1.55 -10.20 1.40
N PRO A 14 -1.37 -9.07 2.11
CA PRO A 14 -1.91 -8.90 3.45
C PRO A 14 -3.44 -8.99 3.45
N THR A 15 -3.99 -9.51 4.53
CA THR A 15 -5.43 -9.51 4.78
C THR A 15 -5.89 -8.12 5.23
N PHE A 16 -7.17 -7.82 5.05
CA PHE A 16 -7.78 -6.58 5.55
C PHE A 16 -7.81 -6.45 7.08
N GLU A 17 -7.76 -7.57 7.80
CA GLU A 17 -7.84 -7.58 9.27
C GLU A 17 -6.59 -6.93 9.88
N GLY A 18 -6.79 -5.85 10.63
CA GLY A 18 -5.71 -5.06 11.21
C GLY A 18 -5.00 -4.15 10.21
N TYR A 19 -5.51 -4.04 8.97
CA TYR A 19 -4.95 -3.15 7.96
C TYR A 19 -5.35 -1.70 8.23
N GLY A 20 -4.39 -0.79 8.18
CA GLY A 20 -4.61 0.63 8.41
C GLY A 20 -3.58 1.48 7.67
N ILE A 21 -3.92 2.74 7.38
CA ILE A 21 -3.00 3.69 6.77
C ILE A 21 -2.76 4.80 7.79
N GLU A 22 -1.55 4.86 8.34
CA GLU A 22 -1.16 5.82 9.37
C GLU A 22 -0.01 6.68 8.86
N PRO A 23 -0.29 7.83 8.20
CA PRO A 23 0.73 8.79 7.85
C PRO A 23 1.42 9.31 9.12
N GLN A 24 2.75 9.36 9.13
CA GLN A 24 3.45 10.00 10.24
C GLN A 24 3.19 11.51 10.26
N ASP A 25 3.56 12.18 11.36
CA ASP A 25 3.44 13.63 11.42
C ASP A 25 4.54 14.28 10.55
N GLY A 26 4.09 14.97 9.50
CA GLY A 26 4.95 15.73 8.60
C GLY A 26 5.13 17.18 9.01
N VAL A 27 4.46 17.63 10.06
CA VAL A 27 4.39 19.04 10.46
C VAL A 27 5.02 19.21 11.84
N LEU A 28 5.93 20.18 11.97
CA LEU A 28 6.41 20.60 13.29
C LEU A 28 5.55 21.76 13.77
N ARG A 29 4.93 21.60 14.93
CA ARG A 29 4.22 22.65 15.65
C ARG A 29 5.10 23.23 16.74
N THR A 30 5.20 24.56 16.79
CA THR A 30 5.93 25.29 17.83
C THR A 30 4.96 26.25 18.51
N GLU A 31 4.75 26.04 19.81
CA GLU A 31 3.95 26.93 20.66
C GLU A 31 4.73 28.22 20.93
N MET A 32 4.00 29.34 21.01
CA MET A 32 4.57 30.67 21.26
C MET A 32 4.14 31.14 22.66
N GLU A 33 4.98 31.95 23.31
CA GLU A 33 4.70 32.51 24.64
C GLU A 33 3.43 33.38 24.65
N ALA A 34 3.15 34.05 23.53
CA ALA A 34 1.87 34.68 23.23
C ALA A 34 1.52 34.56 21.74
N GLY A 35 0.25 34.36 21.42
CA GLY A 35 -0.26 34.28 20.05
C GLY A 35 -0.37 32.85 19.48
N PRO A 36 -0.85 32.70 18.24
CA PRO A 36 -1.09 31.40 17.63
C PRO A 36 0.20 30.64 17.31
N ALA A 37 0.20 29.34 17.56
CA ALA A 37 1.32 28.44 17.29
C ALA A 37 1.73 28.47 15.81
N ARG A 38 3.05 28.47 15.56
CA ARG A 38 3.59 28.39 14.20
C ARG A 38 3.69 26.92 13.77
N GLN A 39 3.16 26.62 12.59
CA GLN A 39 3.29 25.30 11.96
C GLN A 39 4.15 25.40 10.72
N ARG A 40 5.06 24.44 10.54
CA ARG A 40 5.83 24.29 9.29
C ARG A 40 5.83 22.84 8.83
N ARG A 41 5.68 22.64 7.52
CA ARG A 41 5.90 21.31 6.91
C ARG A 41 7.39 20.98 7.02
N ARG A 42 7.71 19.93 7.75
CA ARG A 42 9.08 19.46 7.99
C ARG A 42 9.59 18.59 6.86
N TYR A 43 8.72 17.77 6.28
CA TYR A 43 9.06 16.84 5.20
C TYR A 43 8.09 16.95 4.03
N THR A 44 8.63 16.94 2.81
CA THR A 44 7.82 16.82 1.59
C THR A 44 7.28 15.40 1.46
N GLN A 45 8.10 14.40 1.77
CA GLN A 45 7.71 12.99 1.80
C GLN A 45 7.62 12.52 3.24
N VAL A 46 6.41 12.16 3.66
CA VAL A 46 6.13 11.72 5.02
C VAL A 46 5.92 10.22 5.00
N PRO A 47 6.80 9.43 5.64
CA PRO A 47 6.64 7.99 5.68
C PRO A 47 5.28 7.61 6.26
N THR A 48 4.65 6.60 5.68
CA THR A 48 3.37 6.08 6.14
C THR A 48 3.56 4.71 6.74
N ARG A 49 2.98 4.47 7.92
CA ARG A 49 2.96 3.15 8.54
C ARG A 49 1.68 2.43 8.15
N ILE A 50 1.82 1.17 7.75
CA ILE A 50 0.69 0.27 7.47
C ILE A 50 0.87 -0.98 8.31
N PRO A 51 0.08 -1.18 9.38
CA PRO A 51 -0.01 -2.49 10.01
C PRO A 51 -0.57 -3.49 9.00
N VAL A 52 0.12 -4.62 8.86
CA VAL A 52 -0.25 -5.68 7.94
C VAL A 52 -0.31 -7.02 8.68
N ARG A 53 -1.21 -7.86 8.20
CA ARG A 53 -1.35 -9.22 8.68
C ARG A 53 -1.41 -10.18 7.50
N TRP A 54 -0.57 -11.21 7.52
CA TRP A 54 -0.63 -12.32 6.60
C TRP A 54 -1.12 -13.59 7.28
N ARG A 55 -1.77 -14.45 6.51
CA ARG A 55 -2.13 -15.80 6.91
C ARG A 55 -1.41 -16.78 6.00
N PHE A 56 -0.37 -17.39 6.52
CA PHE A 56 0.48 -18.33 5.79
C PHE A 56 0.15 -19.78 6.10
N THR A 57 0.33 -20.65 5.11
CA THR A 57 0.57 -22.08 5.32
C THR A 57 1.93 -22.30 5.98
N GLN A 58 2.22 -23.53 6.44
CA GLN A 58 3.55 -23.86 6.95
C GLN A 58 4.65 -23.63 5.91
N TRP A 59 4.39 -23.97 4.65
CA TRP A 59 5.34 -23.79 3.56
C TRP A 59 5.58 -22.30 3.22
N GLU A 60 4.49 -21.52 3.12
CA GLU A 60 4.58 -20.08 2.91
C GLU A 60 5.32 -19.38 4.04
N PHE A 61 5.12 -19.80 5.29
CA PHE A 61 5.85 -19.23 6.42
C PHE A 61 7.37 -19.49 6.31
N GLY A 62 7.78 -20.70 5.91
CA GLY A 62 9.20 -20.99 5.67
C GLY A 62 9.79 -20.16 4.52
N ILE A 63 9.02 -19.92 3.45
CA ILE A 63 9.43 -18.99 2.37
C ILE A 63 9.59 -17.57 2.91
N PHE A 64 8.64 -17.09 3.72
CA PHE A 64 8.68 -15.78 4.32
C PHE A 64 9.93 -15.60 5.19
N GLU A 65 10.24 -16.56 6.08
CA GLU A 65 11.42 -16.50 6.94
C GLU A 65 12.73 -16.43 6.12
N ALA A 66 12.85 -17.28 5.11
CA ALA A 66 14.01 -17.29 4.24
C ALA A 66 14.14 -15.98 3.44
N TRP A 67 13.05 -15.50 2.87
CA TRP A 67 13.06 -14.25 2.11
C TRP A 67 13.39 -13.05 3.01
N TYR A 68 12.78 -12.96 4.18
CA TYR A 68 13.02 -11.89 5.15
C TYR A 68 14.50 -11.84 5.57
N LYS A 69 15.11 -13.00 5.85
CA LYS A 69 16.54 -13.11 6.18
C LYS A 69 17.44 -12.72 5.01
N TRP A 70 17.25 -13.35 3.84
CA TRP A 70 18.21 -13.27 2.74
C TRP A 70 18.03 -12.07 1.82
N LYS A 71 16.77 -11.71 1.52
CA LYS A 71 16.39 -10.64 0.59
C LYS A 71 15.97 -9.36 1.34
N GLY A 72 15.17 -9.51 2.40
CA GLY A 72 14.77 -8.39 3.26
C GLY A 72 15.86 -7.87 4.19
N LYS A 73 17.00 -8.60 4.31
CA LYS A 73 18.12 -8.29 5.22
C LYS A 73 17.64 -7.99 6.63
N GLU A 74 16.78 -8.86 7.14
CA GLU A 74 16.18 -8.72 8.47
C GLU A 74 15.41 -7.40 8.64
N GLY A 75 14.82 -6.90 7.55
CA GLY A 75 14.01 -5.67 7.54
C GLY A 75 14.78 -4.41 7.20
N ALA A 76 16.10 -4.47 6.96
CA ALA A 76 16.88 -3.30 6.58
C ALA A 76 16.61 -2.84 5.13
N THR A 77 16.19 -3.75 4.25
CA THR A 77 16.05 -3.49 2.81
C THR A 77 14.65 -3.00 2.44
N TRP A 78 14.58 -1.98 1.58
CA TRP A 78 13.36 -1.55 0.92
C TRP A 78 12.98 -2.52 -0.20
N PHE A 79 11.70 -2.84 -0.32
CA PHE A 79 11.18 -3.77 -1.31
C PHE A 79 9.86 -3.28 -1.91
N GLY A 80 9.58 -3.68 -3.15
CA GLY A 80 8.33 -3.39 -3.84
C GLY A 80 7.25 -4.36 -3.40
N MET A 81 6.07 -3.85 -3.06
CA MET A 81 4.92 -4.69 -2.70
C MET A 81 3.61 -4.02 -3.09
N THR A 82 2.69 -4.79 -3.65
CA THR A 82 1.33 -4.33 -3.91
C THR A 82 0.55 -4.23 -2.60
N LEU A 83 0.04 -3.05 -2.30
CA LEU A 83 -0.71 -2.74 -1.08
C LEU A 83 -1.95 -1.92 -1.44
N LEU A 84 -2.96 -1.98 -0.59
CA LEU A 84 -4.20 -1.23 -0.76
C LEU A 84 -4.01 0.22 -0.29
N GLY A 85 -4.26 1.17 -1.19
CA GLY A 85 -4.29 2.59 -0.90
C GLY A 85 -5.56 3.27 -1.41
N GLY A 86 -5.59 4.60 -1.36
CA GLY A 86 -6.70 5.39 -1.89
C GLY A 86 -6.91 5.26 -3.41
N LEU A 87 -5.91 4.77 -4.14
CA LEU A 87 -5.98 4.46 -5.58
C LEU A 87 -6.24 2.97 -5.86
N GLY A 88 -6.66 2.20 -4.85
CA GLY A 88 -6.82 0.75 -4.95
C GLY A 88 -5.51 0.00 -4.67
N LEU A 89 -5.36 -1.19 -5.26
CA LEU A 89 -4.15 -2.01 -5.14
C LEU A 89 -3.06 -1.47 -6.07
N VAL A 90 -2.06 -0.83 -5.50
CA VAL A 90 -0.93 -0.24 -6.24
C VAL A 90 0.39 -0.67 -5.63
N GLU A 91 1.46 -0.59 -6.40
CA GLU A 91 2.81 -0.91 -5.93
C GLU A 91 3.33 0.19 -5.01
N HIS A 92 3.91 -0.22 -3.88
CA HIS A 92 4.51 0.65 -2.90
C HIS A 92 5.94 0.19 -2.61
N GLU A 93 6.84 1.14 -2.35
CA GLU A 93 8.15 0.85 -1.78
C GLU A 93 8.04 0.80 -0.25
N ALA A 94 8.18 -0.40 0.31
CA ALA A 94 7.96 -0.68 1.72
C ALA A 94 9.21 -1.24 2.40
N ARG A 95 9.27 -1.11 3.72
CA ARG A 95 10.28 -1.71 4.59
C ARG A 95 9.63 -2.18 5.89
N PHE A 96 10.17 -3.21 6.53
CA PHE A 96 9.69 -3.63 7.85
C PHE A 96 10.07 -2.58 8.90
N ALA A 97 9.07 -1.97 9.54
CA ALA A 97 9.27 -1.11 10.71
C ALA A 97 9.17 -1.90 12.02
N GLY A 98 8.52 -3.07 11.98
CA GLY A 98 8.30 -3.90 13.15
C GLY A 98 7.06 -3.53 13.97
N SER A 99 6.73 -4.38 14.93
CA SER A 99 5.64 -4.21 15.88
C SER A 99 6.22 -4.17 17.29
N GLY A 100 6.57 -2.98 17.77
CA GLY A 100 7.25 -2.79 19.05
C GLY A 100 8.73 -3.21 18.96
N ASN A 101 9.19 -4.06 19.88
CA ASN A 101 10.60 -4.50 19.95
C ASN A 101 10.94 -5.67 19.00
N SER A 102 10.00 -6.12 18.17
CA SER A 102 10.19 -7.25 17.24
C SER A 102 9.91 -6.82 15.80
N PRO A 103 10.68 -7.30 14.81
CA PRO A 103 10.45 -6.96 13.39
C PRO A 103 9.15 -7.52 12.83
N TYR A 104 8.64 -8.63 13.36
CA TYR A 104 7.29 -9.15 13.13
C TYR A 104 6.91 -10.07 14.28
N LYS A 105 5.64 -10.47 14.35
CA LYS A 105 5.14 -11.47 15.28
C LYS A 105 4.45 -12.57 14.49
N ALA A 106 4.87 -13.82 14.68
CA ALA A 106 4.23 -14.99 14.09
C ALA A 106 3.53 -15.79 15.18
N THR A 107 2.23 -16.04 15.03
CA THR A 107 1.46 -16.88 15.95
C THR A 107 0.89 -18.09 15.21
N PRO A 108 1.07 -19.31 15.76
CA PRO A 108 0.44 -20.48 15.18
C PRO A 108 -1.06 -20.41 15.43
N HIS A 109 -1.83 -20.80 14.42
CA HIS A 109 -3.27 -20.89 14.46
C HIS A 109 -3.69 -22.25 13.91
N ARG A 110 -4.59 -22.94 14.61
CA ARG A 110 -5.11 -24.22 14.15
C ARG A 110 -5.89 -23.98 12.86
N GLY A 111 -5.52 -24.65 11.77
CA GLY A 111 -6.35 -24.62 10.56
C GLY A 111 -7.66 -25.37 10.77
N GLY A 112 -8.59 -25.22 9.82
CA GLY A 112 -9.77 -26.07 9.75
C GLY A 112 -9.40 -27.56 9.61
N PRO A 113 -10.38 -28.48 9.75
CA PRO A 113 -10.17 -29.92 9.81
C PRO A 113 -9.20 -30.47 8.75
N ASP A 114 -9.22 -29.92 7.54
CA ASP A 114 -8.43 -30.39 6.40
C ASP A 114 -7.21 -29.53 6.04
N ARG A 115 -6.89 -28.49 6.84
CA ARG A 115 -5.93 -27.45 6.42
C ARG A 115 -4.60 -27.46 7.17
N GLY A 116 -4.41 -28.26 8.22
CA GLY A 116 -3.16 -28.28 9.00
C GLY A 116 -2.88 -26.95 9.72
N VAL A 117 -1.65 -26.72 10.20
CA VAL A 117 -1.29 -25.48 10.91
C VAL A 117 -1.26 -24.29 9.95
N ARG A 118 -1.73 -23.13 10.42
CA ARG A 118 -1.60 -21.83 9.76
C ARG A 118 -0.78 -20.89 10.64
N TRP A 119 -0.05 -19.99 10.03
CA TRP A 119 0.72 -18.96 10.73
C TRP A 119 0.08 -17.60 10.46
N ILE A 120 -0.22 -16.88 11.52
CA ILE A 120 -0.64 -15.48 11.43
C ILE A 120 0.60 -14.63 11.69
N VAL A 121 1.04 -13.92 10.67
CA VAL A 121 2.20 -13.03 10.76
C VAL A 121 1.72 -11.60 10.75
N THR A 122 2.04 -10.84 11.80
CA THR A 122 1.73 -9.42 11.91
C THR A 122 3.00 -8.59 11.97
N THR A 123 3.00 -7.44 11.30
CA THR A 123 4.06 -6.43 11.38
C THR A 123 3.53 -5.08 10.95
N THR A 124 4.33 -4.04 11.10
CA THR A 124 4.08 -2.73 10.50
C THR A 124 5.08 -2.51 9.38
N LEU A 125 4.57 -2.18 8.20
CA LEU A 125 5.37 -1.73 7.07
C LEU A 125 5.47 -0.21 7.09
N GLU A 126 6.67 0.30 6.89
CA GLU A 126 6.92 1.70 6.59
C GLU A 126 7.01 1.87 5.08
N ILE A 127 6.22 2.78 4.54
CA ILE A 127 6.15 3.11 3.13
C ILE A 127 6.84 4.46 2.94
N ARG A 128 7.80 4.51 2.01
CA ARG A 128 8.58 5.72 1.75
C ARG A 128 7.72 6.82 1.14
N GLU A 129 7.04 6.50 0.05
CA GLU A 129 6.16 7.40 -0.68
C GLU A 129 4.91 6.65 -1.09
N ARG A 130 3.76 7.09 -0.58
CA ARG A 130 2.48 6.49 -0.93
C ARG A 130 1.96 7.12 -2.23
N PRO A 131 1.61 6.33 -3.25
CA PRO A 131 0.95 6.86 -4.43
C PRO A 131 -0.36 7.56 -4.05
N VAL A 132 -0.49 8.80 -4.49
CA VAL A 132 -1.68 9.63 -4.37
C VAL A 132 -2.01 10.22 -5.74
N LEU A 133 -3.21 10.79 -5.88
CA LEU A 133 -3.53 11.57 -7.06
C LEU A 133 -2.48 12.66 -7.24
N THR A 134 -1.94 12.77 -8.46
CA THR A 134 -1.10 13.90 -8.83
C THR A 134 -1.91 15.18 -8.74
N GLU A 135 -1.26 16.30 -8.44
CA GLU A 135 -1.92 17.61 -8.33
C GLU A 135 -2.79 17.96 -9.57
N PRO A 136 -2.35 17.74 -10.83
CA PRO A 136 -3.21 18.00 -11.99
C PRO A 136 -4.47 17.11 -12.00
N ALA A 137 -4.34 15.83 -11.68
CA ALA A 137 -5.47 14.91 -11.60
C ALA A 137 -6.45 15.31 -10.48
N LEU A 138 -5.94 15.75 -9.32
CA LEU A 138 -6.75 16.28 -8.23
C LEU A 138 -7.53 17.52 -8.68
N ASN A 139 -6.87 18.45 -9.38
CA ASN A 139 -7.52 19.67 -9.86
C ASN A 139 -8.67 19.37 -10.83
N ILE A 140 -8.51 18.39 -11.72
CA ILE A 140 -9.59 17.94 -12.62
C ILE A 140 -10.75 17.37 -11.80
N VAL A 141 -10.46 16.47 -10.85
CA VAL A 141 -11.49 15.82 -10.02
C VAL A 141 -12.28 16.83 -9.18
N LEU A 142 -11.64 17.92 -8.75
CA LEU A 142 -12.29 18.98 -7.97
C LEU A 142 -13.07 19.97 -8.83
N ALA A 143 -12.67 20.17 -10.09
CA ALA A 143 -13.30 21.13 -10.99
C ALA A 143 -14.47 20.53 -11.78
N GLU A 144 -14.42 19.23 -12.08
CA GLU A 144 -15.32 18.59 -13.04
C GLU A 144 -16.22 17.53 -12.38
N ASP A 145 -17.40 17.29 -12.97
CA ASP A 145 -18.19 16.10 -12.66
C ASP A 145 -17.56 14.87 -13.32
N VAL A 146 -16.68 14.21 -12.57
CA VAL A 146 -15.95 13.02 -13.03
C VAL A 146 -16.90 11.89 -13.42
N ALA A 147 -18.02 11.71 -12.72
CA ALA A 147 -18.96 10.65 -13.03
C ALA A 147 -19.64 10.90 -14.40
N GLY A 148 -20.07 12.14 -14.63
CA GLY A 148 -20.59 12.57 -15.92
C GLY A 148 -19.55 12.44 -17.04
N LEU A 149 -18.30 12.81 -16.77
CA LEU A 149 -17.20 12.73 -17.73
C LEU A 149 -16.91 11.27 -18.14
N LEU A 150 -16.85 10.35 -17.17
CA LEU A 150 -16.66 8.92 -17.43
C LEU A 150 -17.84 8.34 -18.24
N ALA A 151 -19.07 8.68 -17.90
CA ALA A 151 -20.25 8.25 -18.63
C ALA A 151 -20.26 8.79 -20.08
N ALA A 152 -19.83 10.04 -20.28
CA ALA A 152 -19.71 10.64 -21.62
C ALA A 152 -18.63 9.95 -22.46
N ILE A 153 -17.47 9.60 -21.86
CA ILE A 153 -16.41 8.84 -22.53
C ILE A 153 -16.94 7.47 -22.98
N GLU A 154 -17.63 6.75 -22.10
CA GLU A 154 -18.16 5.42 -22.40
C GLU A 154 -19.22 5.49 -23.52
N SER A 155 -20.13 6.46 -23.43
CA SER A 155 -21.13 6.73 -24.47
C SER A 155 -20.48 7.06 -25.82
N TYR A 156 -19.46 7.91 -25.83
CA TYR A 156 -18.72 8.26 -27.04
C TYR A 156 -17.97 7.06 -27.64
N SER A 157 -17.27 6.28 -26.81
CA SER A 157 -16.58 5.05 -27.22
C SER A 157 -17.56 4.05 -27.84
N SER A 158 -18.70 3.82 -27.18
CA SER A 158 -19.78 2.97 -27.69
C SER A 158 -20.29 3.48 -29.04
N THR A 159 -20.46 4.79 -29.19
CA THR A 159 -20.90 5.41 -30.43
C THR A 159 -19.92 5.16 -31.57
N ILE A 160 -18.62 5.40 -31.36
CA ILE A 160 -17.60 5.16 -32.40
C ILE A 160 -17.53 3.69 -32.79
N HIS A 161 -17.50 2.80 -31.82
CA HIS A 161 -17.17 1.40 -32.08
C HIS A 161 -18.39 0.54 -32.45
N THR A 162 -19.59 0.96 -32.07
CA THR A 162 -20.80 0.15 -32.24
C THR A 162 -21.80 0.77 -33.20
N THR A 163 -22.06 2.07 -33.10
CA THR A 163 -23.10 2.73 -33.93
C THR A 163 -22.53 3.34 -35.19
N LEU A 164 -21.27 3.76 -35.18
CA LEU A 164 -20.54 4.29 -36.33
C LEU A 164 -19.18 3.58 -36.57
N PRO A 165 -19.12 2.23 -36.59
CA PRO A 165 -17.86 1.56 -36.89
C PRO A 165 -17.43 1.97 -38.29
N GLY A 166 -16.25 2.60 -38.40
CA GLY A 166 -15.75 3.14 -39.66
C GLY A 166 -15.84 2.10 -40.77
N PHE A 167 -16.30 2.52 -41.96
CA PHE A 167 -16.28 1.67 -43.14
C PHE A 167 -14.84 1.22 -43.39
N ALA A 168 -14.58 -0.08 -43.28
CA ALA A 168 -13.35 -0.67 -43.78
C ALA A 168 -13.36 -0.49 -45.31
N TRP A 169 -12.44 0.34 -45.82
CA TRP A 169 -12.09 0.45 -47.23
C TRP A 169 -10.98 -0.54 -47.58
#